data_AF-B4GWK1-F1
#
_entry.id   AF-B4GWK1-F1
#
_cell.length_a   1.000
_cell.length_b   1.000
_cell.length_c   1.000
_cell.angle_alpha   90.00
_cell.angle_beta   90.00
_cell.angle_gamma   90.00
#
_symmetry.space_group_name_H-M   'P 1'
#
loop_
_entity.id
_entity.type
_entity.pdbx_description
1 polymer ?
#
loop_
_entity_poly.entity_id
_entity_poly.type
_entity_poly.pdbx_seq_one_letter_code
_entity_poly.pdbx_strand_id
1 'polypeptide(L)'
;MSVDPNTPVLRNCIHLPLPEDELIEVTGKAKDYAIMHGAAMRSKTSFSPDSLNFAPFVLVLSSFRRKEFEKVVGLQPIINRLMHNVGQR
;
A
#
# COMPACT_ATOMS: atom_id res chain seq x y z
N MET A 1 -8.77 -18.35 6.87
CA MET A 1 -9.55 -17.80 5.73
C MET A 1 -9.49 -18.82 4.62
N SER A 2 -10.56 -19.60 4.46
CA SER A 2 -10.68 -20.65 3.44
C SER A 2 -10.87 -19.96 2.09
N VAL A 3 -9.83 -19.97 1.25
CA VAL A 3 -9.91 -19.39 -0.09
C VAL A 3 -10.65 -20.39 -0.98
N ASP A 4 -11.78 -19.98 -1.56
CA ASP A 4 -12.51 -20.78 -2.52
C ASP A 4 -11.60 -21.21 -3.68
N PRO A 5 -11.53 -22.51 -4.02
CA PRO A 5 -10.57 -23.04 -4.99
C PRO A 5 -10.76 -22.53 -6.43
N ASN A 6 -11.87 -21.86 -6.70
CA ASN A 6 -12.22 -21.35 -8.03
C ASN A 6 -11.94 -19.83 -8.22
N THR A 7 -11.34 -19.17 -7.22
CA THR A 7 -10.96 -17.76 -7.38
C THR A 7 -9.57 -17.67 -8.01
N PRO A 8 -9.40 -17.05 -9.20
CA PRO A 8 -8.09 -16.90 -9.82
C PRO A 8 -7.21 -16.00 -8.95
N VAL A 9 -6.27 -16.59 -8.21
CA VAL A 9 -5.30 -15.88 -7.36
C VAL A 9 -4.11 -15.48 -8.23
N LEU A 10 -3.76 -14.19 -8.20
CA LEU A 10 -2.53 -13.73 -8.82
C LEU A 10 -1.33 -14.24 -8.02
N ARG A 11 -0.34 -14.79 -8.71
CA ARG A 11 0.90 -15.21 -8.07
C ARG A 11 1.68 -13.99 -7.59
N ASN A 12 2.36 -14.12 -6.46
CA ASN A 12 3.27 -13.11 -5.96
C ASN A 12 4.46 -12.98 -6.90
N CYS A 13 5.01 -11.76 -7.01
CA CYS A 13 6.20 -11.51 -7.82
C CYS A 13 7.49 -12.10 -7.21
N ILE A 14 7.43 -12.52 -5.93
CA ILE A 14 8.51 -13.18 -5.21
C ILE A 14 8.00 -14.43 -4.50
N HIS A 15 8.90 -15.38 -4.25
CA HIS A 15 8.58 -16.57 -3.48
C HIS A 15 8.48 -16.18 -1.98
N LEU A 16 7.33 -16.48 -1.38
CA LEU A 16 7.09 -16.32 0.06
C LEU A 16 6.87 -17.70 0.70
N PRO A 17 7.26 -17.93 1.95
CA PRO A 17 7.93 -16.99 2.88
C PRO A 17 9.42 -16.79 2.57
N LEU A 18 9.95 -15.61 2.89
CA LEU A 18 11.40 -15.33 2.84
C LEU A 18 12.11 -15.98 4.05
N PRO A 19 13.41 -16.30 3.94
CA PRO A 19 14.24 -16.66 5.09
C PRO A 19 14.21 -15.58 6.19
N GLU A 20 14.29 -15.98 7.45
CA GLU A 20 14.15 -15.07 8.59
C GLU A 20 15.25 -13.99 8.63
N ASP A 21 16.50 -14.38 8.36
CA ASP A 21 17.64 -13.45 8.33
C ASP A 21 17.45 -12.36 7.26
N GLU A 22 17.02 -12.77 6.06
CA GLU A 22 16.73 -11.86 4.94
C GLU A 22 15.53 -10.95 5.27
N LEU A 23 14.50 -11.50 5.92
CA LEU A 23 13.31 -10.73 6.31
C LEU A 23 13.66 -9.63 7.31
N ILE A 24 14.51 -9.92 8.30
CA ILE A 24 14.97 -8.94 9.31
C ILE A 24 15.76 -7.83 8.62
N GLU A 25 16.72 -8.20 7.77
CA GLU A 25 17.57 -7.26 7.05
C GLU A 25 16.76 -6.33 6.14
N VAL A 26 15.88 -6.90 5.29
CA VAL A 26 15.05 -6.12 4.36
C VAL A 26 14.05 -5.24 5.10
N THR A 27 13.48 -5.72 6.22
CA THR A 27 12.58 -4.92 7.05
C THR A 27 13.28 -3.72 7.68
N GLY A 28 14.52 -3.89 8.17
CA GLY A 28 15.33 -2.80 8.68
C GLY A 28 15.58 -1.73 7.61
N LYS A 29 16.11 -2.14 6.46
CA LYS A 29 16.35 -1.25 5.31
C LYS A 29 15.10 -0.51 4.85
N ALA A 30 13.96 -1.21 4.79
CA ALA A 30 12.69 -0.63 4.36
C ALA A 30 12.18 0.43 5.34
N LYS A 31 12.32 0.22 6.66
CA LYS A 31 11.95 1.22 7.68
C LYS A 31 12.81 2.48 7.58
N ASP A 32 14.12 2.32 7.46
CA ASP A 32 15.05 3.45 7.32
C ASP A 32 14.75 4.23 6.05
N TYR A 33 14.52 3.52 4.93
CA TYR A 33 14.12 4.13 3.67
C TYR A 33 12.81 4.90 3.81
N ALA A 34 11.79 4.33 4.47
CA ALA A 34 10.50 4.99 4.69
C ALA A 34 10.65 6.29 5.48
N ILE A 35 11.46 6.30 6.54
CA ILE A 35 11.70 7.50 7.36
C ILE A 35 12.47 8.55 6.55
N MET A 36 13.54 8.15 5.85
CA MET A 36 14.36 9.06 5.05
C MET A 36 13.59 9.73 3.91
N HIS A 37 12.57 9.05 3.36
CA HIS A 37 11.74 9.57 2.27
C HIS A 37 10.41 10.21 2.75
N GLY A 38 10.25 10.40 4.06
CA GLY A 38 9.09 11.09 4.62
C GLY A 38 7.80 10.27 4.65
N ALA A 39 7.86 8.94 4.46
CA ALA A 39 6.76 8.02 4.69
C ALA A 39 6.58 7.77 6.21
N ALA A 40 6.31 8.84 6.94
CA ALA A 40 6.18 8.87 8.38
C ALA A 40 4.88 9.56 8.81
N MET A 41 4.40 9.21 9.99
CA MET A 41 3.22 9.80 10.63
C MET A 41 3.53 10.15 12.08
N ARG A 42 2.79 11.12 12.61
CA ARG A 42 2.82 11.39 14.05
C ARG A 42 1.99 10.35 14.80
N SER A 43 2.46 9.97 15.98
CA SER A 43 1.69 9.07 16.85
C SER A 43 0.41 9.75 17.34
N LYS A 44 -0.70 9.01 17.35
CA LYS A 44 -1.97 9.45 17.97
C LYS A 44 -1.95 9.35 19.50
N THR A 45 -1.12 8.44 20.05
CA THR A 45 -1.09 8.15 21.50
C THR A 45 -0.04 8.97 22.26
N SER A 46 1.01 9.41 21.56
CA SER A 46 2.07 10.27 22.11
C SER A 46 2.43 11.30 21.05
N PHE A 47 1.56 12.30 20.90
CA PHE A 47 1.78 13.37 19.94
C PHE A 47 2.96 14.23 20.42
N SER A 48 4.03 14.24 19.64
CA SER A 48 5.14 15.17 19.80
C SER A 48 5.39 15.86 18.45
N PRO A 49 5.57 17.20 18.44
CA PRO A 49 5.87 17.93 17.22
C PRO A 49 7.24 17.53 16.62
N ASP A 50 8.16 17.07 17.47
CA ASP A 50 9.56 16.79 17.14
C ASP A 50 9.84 15.31 16.88
N SER A 51 8.83 14.43 17.00
CA SER A 51 8.99 13.00 16.70
C SER A 51 8.06 12.53 15.59
N LEU A 52 8.61 11.66 14.74
CA LEU A 52 7.92 11.01 13.64
C LEU A 52 8.15 9.51 13.73
N ASN A 53 7.09 8.74 13.54
CA ASN A 53 7.16 7.29 13.42
C ASN A 53 6.93 6.90 11.97
N PHE A 54 7.52 5.81 11.48
CA PHE A 54 7.21 5.34 10.13
C PHE A 54 5.71 5.04 9.97
N ALA A 55 5.14 5.34 8.81
CA ALA A 55 3.76 5.00 8.49
C ALA A 55 3.63 3.47 8.32
N PRO A 56 2.53 2.81 8.72
CA PRO A 56 2.33 1.40 8.42
C PRO A 56 2.39 1.15 6.91
N PHE A 57 3.26 0.24 6.48
CA PHE A 57 3.43 -0.13 5.07
C PHE A 57 3.53 -1.66 4.91
N VAL A 58 3.26 -2.14 3.70
CA VAL A 58 3.48 -3.54 3.31
C VAL A 58 4.88 -3.70 2.73
N LEU A 59 5.61 -4.72 3.17
CA LEU A 59 7.00 -4.94 2.74
C LEU A 59 7.10 -5.29 1.25
N VAL A 60 6.12 -6.04 0.75
CA VAL A 60 6.05 -6.53 -0.62
C VAL A 60 4.75 -6.02 -1.22
N LEU A 61 4.83 -5.55 -2.47
CA LEU A 61 3.65 -5.15 -3.22
C LEU A 61 2.69 -6.32 -3.38
N SER A 62 1.41 -6.09 -3.06
CA SER A 62 0.38 -7.08 -3.31
C SER A 62 0.12 -7.22 -4.81
N SER A 63 -0.06 -8.45 -5.27
CA SER A 63 -0.42 -8.70 -6.67
C SER A 63 -1.83 -8.19 -6.95
N PHE A 64 -1.96 -7.39 -8.00
CA PHE A 64 -3.23 -6.79 -8.42
C PHE A 64 -3.47 -6.94 -9.92
N ARG A 65 -4.74 -7.10 -10.34
CA ARG A 65 -5.09 -7.36 -11.74
C ARG A 65 -4.91 -6.08 -12.57
N ARG A 66 -4.01 -6.11 -13.55
CA ARG A 66 -3.73 -4.98 -14.44
C ARG A 66 -5.00 -4.43 -15.13
N LYS A 67 -5.84 -5.32 -15.66
CA LYS A 67 -7.09 -4.92 -16.35
C LYS A 67 -8.03 -4.12 -15.44
N GLU A 68 -8.16 -4.52 -14.18
CA GLU A 68 -9.00 -3.80 -13.22
C GLU A 68 -8.36 -2.47 -12.81
N PHE A 69 -7.03 -2.44 -12.66
CA PHE A 69 -6.29 -1.21 -12.35
C PHE A 69 -6.48 -0.16 -13.44
N GLU A 70 -6.24 -0.53 -14.70
CA GLU A 70 -6.39 0.36 -15.86
C GLU A 70 -7.82 0.87 -16.01
N LYS A 71 -8.81 0.01 -15.76
CA LYS A 71 -10.22 0.40 -15.76
C LYS A 71 -10.49 1.50 -14.73
N VAL A 72 -9.98 1.36 -13.50
CA VAL A 72 -10.15 2.36 -12.44
C VAL A 72 -9.41 3.66 -12.79
N VAL A 73 -8.19 3.57 -13.33
CA VAL A 73 -7.42 4.73 -13.79
C VAL A 73 -8.19 5.52 -14.85
N GLY A 74 -8.79 4.84 -15.84
CA GLY A 74 -9.60 5.48 -16.87
C GLY A 74 -10.93 6.04 -16.35
N LEU A 75 -11.46 5.49 -15.26
CA LEU A 75 -12.71 5.93 -14.64
C LEU A 75 -12.55 7.18 -13.76
N GLN A 76 -11.39 7.37 -13.12
CA GLN A 76 -11.14 8.49 -12.19
C GLN A 76 -11.51 9.88 -12.76
N PRO A 77 -11.15 10.25 -14.01
CA PRO A 77 -11.53 11.53 -14.58
C PRO A 77 -13.05 11.69 -14.77
N ILE A 78 -13.76 10.60 -15.05
CA ILE A 78 -15.22 10.59 -15.22
C ILE A 78 -15.88 10.85 -13.87
N ILE A 79 -15.44 10.17 -12.82
CA ILE A 79 -15.92 10.38 -11.45
C ILE A 79 -15.62 11.81 -10.98
N ASN A 80 -14.41 12.32 -11.22
CA ASN A 80 -14.05 13.69 -10.85
C ASN A 80 -15.00 14.72 -11.49
N ARG A 81 -15.32 14.56 -12.79
CA ARG A 81 -16.30 15.44 -13.47
C ARG A 81 -17.70 15.30 -12.91
N LEU A 82 -18.14 14.07 -12.62
CA LEU A 82 -19.44 13.83 -12.00
C LEU A 82 -19.55 14.53 -10.64
N MET A 83 -18.56 14.35 -9.77
CA MET A 83 -18.52 14.97 -8.44
C MET A 83 -18.51 16.50 -8.52
N HIS A 84 -17.73 17.06 -9.46
CA HIS A 84 -17.72 18.50 -9.71
C HIS A 84 -19.10 19.04 -10.12
N ASN A 85 -19.77 18.36 -11.04
CA ASN A 85 -21.08 18.78 -11.54
C ASN A 85 -22.20 18.65 -10.49
N VAL A 86 -22.10 17.65 -9.60
CA VAL A 86 -23.06 17.46 -8.50
C VAL A 86 -22.81 18.48 -7.38
N GLY A 87 -21.55 18.78 -7.04
CA GLY A 87 -21.22 19.72 -5.96
C GLY A 87 -21.40 21.21 -6.32
N GLN A 88 -21.56 21.54 -7.61
CA GLN A 88 -21.85 22.90 -8.09
C GLN A 88 -23.34 23.18 -8.33
N ARG A 89 -24.21 22.21 -8.02
CA ARG A 89 -25.67 22.43 -7.90
C ARG A 89 -26.04 22.56 -6.43
#